data_AF-A0A0Q5E0J1-F1
#
_entry.id   AF-A0A0Q5E0J1-F1
#
_cell.length_a   1.000
_cell.length_b   1.000
_cell.length_c   1.000
_cell.angle_alpha   90.00
_cell.angle_beta   90.00
_cell.angle_gamma   90.00
#
_symmetry.space_group_name_H-M   'P 1'
#
loop_
_entity.id
_entity.type
_entity.pdbx_description
1 polymer ?
#
loop_
_entity_poly.entity_id
_entity_poly.type
_entity_poly.pdbx_seq_one_letter_code
_entity_poly.pdbx_strand_id
1 'polypeptide(L)'
;MIKRLLTNPLFYLLAPVFVSALVWSVPGTSNQLRGFDQRAEGSFEGWVLLCCFYLVAATLVWIGFRLGVMAGPSERLVEAASTERFDRRFSLTLTVFATIGVLYSVYLVQQQTNIFDALSATQGNQLKESIGGSAGIATLRYTAAIAAPVALYVWRFRHGRASLAIWNVLLLVMSALFSSRLSFIMAVVVLIFIVITLRRDIKFKAVPLALAGAAIFGALVAFNYYRNAGFYENLGITDPVSMNFYQVAAYLGAPFQASLGVADGIANGGFTKSVDVVSAAAIVVPTFLRPERFGSFGSFDNFVQVAPNLTTNSAFADTYADYGWWGLFYVLATVFLASALAGYASRFRSLVIVAGAVVAYGLAEMWRIFLFPQGLVLYLLIAVLAATLFGLIGSSPRVDARIVTKGSYQLAR
;
A
#
# COMPACT_ATOMS: atom_id res chain seq x y z
N MET A 1 -4.84 -3.15 23.55
CA MET A 1 -5.62 -3.82 22.49
C MET A 1 -5.21 -3.34 21.10
N ILE A 2 -5.39 -2.06 20.75
CA ILE A 2 -5.09 -1.47 19.42
C ILE A 2 -3.69 -1.82 18.87
N LYS A 3 -2.65 -1.71 19.70
CA LYS A 3 -1.28 -2.05 19.28
C LYS A 3 -1.14 -3.49 18.78
N ARG A 4 -1.74 -4.47 19.49
CA ARG A 4 -1.67 -5.89 19.07
C ARG A 4 -2.40 -6.11 17.75
N LEU A 5 -3.49 -5.38 17.52
CA LEU A 5 -4.26 -5.44 16.29
C LEU A 5 -3.45 -4.89 15.10
N LEU A 6 -2.88 -3.69 15.25
CA LEU A 6 -2.13 -3.01 14.18
C LEU A 6 -0.74 -3.60 13.93
N THR A 7 -0.22 -4.47 14.79
CA THR A 7 1.00 -5.24 14.51
C THR A 7 0.71 -6.63 13.97
N ASN A 8 -0.56 -7.05 13.94
CA ASN A 8 -0.94 -8.36 13.45
C ASN A 8 -1.13 -8.31 11.93
N PRO A 9 -0.36 -9.06 11.12
CA PRO A 9 -0.49 -9.05 9.67
C PRO A 9 -1.88 -9.50 9.19
N LEU A 10 -2.59 -10.31 9.99
CA LEU A 10 -3.96 -10.74 9.69
C LEU A 10 -4.95 -9.57 9.64
N PHE A 11 -4.73 -8.54 10.45
CA PHE A 11 -5.58 -7.36 10.45
C PHE A 11 -5.51 -6.66 9.08
N TYR A 12 -4.32 -6.52 8.53
CA TYR A 12 -4.11 -5.90 7.23
C TYR A 12 -4.75 -6.73 6.11
N LEU A 13 -4.66 -8.06 6.16
CA LEU A 13 -5.30 -8.90 5.14
C LEU A 13 -6.85 -8.87 5.24
N LEU A 14 -7.40 -9.08 6.43
CA LEU A 14 -8.83 -9.40 6.58
C LEU A 14 -9.72 -8.17 6.80
N ALA A 15 -9.24 -7.13 7.49
CA ALA A 15 -10.08 -5.96 7.76
C ALA A 15 -10.60 -5.29 6.48
N PRO A 16 -9.79 -5.09 5.42
CA PRO A 16 -10.28 -4.55 4.16
C PRO A 16 -11.30 -5.46 3.47
N VAL A 17 -11.13 -6.78 3.53
CA VAL A 17 -12.11 -7.76 2.99
C VAL A 17 -13.46 -7.61 3.68
N PHE A 18 -13.47 -7.53 5.02
CA PHE A 18 -14.72 -7.31 5.77
C PHE A 18 -15.34 -5.96 5.49
N VAL A 19 -14.56 -4.88 5.43
CA VAL A 19 -15.06 -3.55 5.11
C VAL A 19 -15.65 -3.52 3.69
N SER A 20 -14.98 -4.16 2.74
CA SER A 20 -15.43 -4.31 1.36
C SER A 20 -16.76 -5.07 1.28
N ALA A 21 -16.89 -6.19 2.01
CA ALA A 21 -18.14 -6.95 2.13
C ALA A 21 -19.28 -6.13 2.76
N LEU A 22 -18.99 -5.37 3.82
CA LEU A 22 -19.97 -4.50 4.48
C LEU A 22 -20.48 -3.42 3.54
N VAL A 23 -19.59 -2.72 2.83
CA VAL A 23 -19.99 -1.68 1.88
C VAL A 23 -20.78 -2.26 0.70
N TRP A 24 -20.37 -3.42 0.21
CA TRP A 24 -21.10 -4.16 -0.83
C TRP A 24 -22.51 -4.59 -0.38
N SER A 25 -22.68 -4.95 0.90
CA SER A 25 -23.98 -5.39 1.45
C SER A 25 -25.04 -4.27 1.49
N VAL A 26 -24.63 -3.00 1.53
CA VAL A 26 -25.54 -1.86 1.53
C VAL A 26 -26.32 -1.84 0.21
N PRO A 27 -27.67 -1.81 0.22
CA PRO A 27 -28.49 -1.77 -1.00
C PRO A 27 -28.22 -0.55 -1.88
N GLY A 28 -28.42 -0.69 -3.19
CA GLY A 28 -28.30 0.39 -4.17
C GLY A 28 -27.71 -0.08 -5.50
N THR A 29 -28.11 0.58 -6.60
CA THR A 29 -27.82 0.18 -7.98
C THR A 29 -27.32 1.37 -8.77
N SER A 30 -26.09 1.31 -9.30
CA SER A 30 -25.58 2.25 -10.29
C SER A 30 -24.19 1.81 -10.74
N ASN A 31 -24.04 1.46 -12.01
CA ASN A 31 -22.77 1.06 -12.59
C ASN A 31 -21.71 2.14 -12.36
N GLN A 32 -22.05 3.39 -12.68
CA GLN A 32 -21.10 4.49 -12.66
C GLN A 32 -20.78 4.98 -11.23
N LEU A 33 -21.71 4.85 -10.27
CA LEU A 33 -21.53 5.38 -8.91
C LEU A 33 -21.14 4.32 -7.88
N ARG A 34 -21.58 3.06 -8.04
CA ARG A 34 -21.26 1.94 -7.13
C ARG A 34 -20.31 0.92 -7.75
N GLY A 35 -20.08 1.00 -9.06
CA GLY A 35 -19.23 0.06 -9.78
C GLY A 35 -19.96 -1.17 -10.32
N PHE A 36 -21.27 -1.28 -10.14
CA PHE A 36 -22.12 -2.37 -10.65
C PHE A 36 -23.60 -1.96 -10.62
N ASP A 37 -24.41 -2.41 -11.58
CA ASP A 37 -25.87 -2.19 -11.54
C ASP A 37 -26.56 -3.26 -10.71
N GLN A 38 -26.21 -4.52 -10.94
CA GLN A 38 -26.76 -5.67 -10.22
C GLN A 38 -25.70 -6.28 -9.30
N ARG A 39 -26.10 -6.56 -8.05
CA ARG A 39 -25.24 -7.29 -7.11
C ARG A 39 -25.12 -8.74 -7.56
N ALA A 40 -23.93 -9.31 -7.38
CA ALA A 40 -23.69 -10.73 -7.64
C ALA A 40 -24.55 -11.57 -6.70
N GLU A 41 -25.35 -12.47 -7.26
CA GLU A 41 -26.08 -13.48 -6.51
C GLU A 41 -25.08 -14.55 -6.08
N GLY A 42 -24.55 -14.44 -4.86
CA GLY A 42 -23.61 -15.44 -4.35
C GLY A 42 -24.34 -16.69 -3.85
N SER A 43 -24.17 -17.83 -4.53
CA SER A 43 -24.56 -19.14 -4.01
C SER A 43 -23.79 -19.46 -2.73
N PHE A 44 -24.31 -20.42 -1.95
CA PHE A 44 -23.65 -20.88 -0.74
C PHE A 44 -22.24 -21.41 -1.04
N GLU A 45 -22.09 -22.12 -2.15
CA GLU A 45 -20.84 -22.70 -2.63
C GLU A 45 -19.82 -21.61 -3.00
N GLY A 46 -20.25 -20.55 -3.68
CA GLY A 46 -19.42 -19.39 -4.00
C GLY A 46 -18.90 -18.68 -2.73
N TRP A 47 -19.77 -18.48 -1.74
CA TRP A 47 -19.39 -17.93 -0.44
C TRP A 47 -18.36 -18.83 0.28
N VAL A 48 -18.60 -20.14 0.33
CA VAL A 48 -17.69 -21.10 0.96
C VAL A 48 -16.33 -21.09 0.27
N LEU A 49 -16.28 -21.08 -1.06
CA LEU A 49 -15.03 -21.04 -1.82
C LEU A 49 -14.22 -19.79 -1.50
N LEU A 50 -14.87 -18.62 -1.52
CA LEU A 50 -14.21 -17.35 -1.22
C LEU A 50 -13.71 -17.29 0.23
N CYS A 51 -14.53 -17.75 1.18
CA CYS A 51 -14.14 -17.86 2.58
C CYS A 51 -12.94 -18.79 2.75
N CYS A 52 -12.95 -19.96 2.11
CA CYS A 52 -11.84 -20.92 2.14
C CYS A 52 -10.54 -20.29 1.60
N PHE A 53 -10.59 -19.56 0.49
CA PHE A 53 -9.42 -18.86 -0.04
C PHE A 53 -8.82 -17.88 0.99
N TYR A 54 -9.63 -17.00 1.56
CA TYR A 54 -9.14 -16.02 2.55
C TYR A 54 -8.71 -16.68 3.87
N LEU A 55 -9.31 -17.79 4.29
CA LEU A 55 -8.88 -18.56 5.45
C LEU A 55 -7.51 -19.21 5.22
N VAL A 56 -7.27 -19.78 4.05
CA VAL A 56 -5.96 -20.33 3.67
C VAL A 56 -4.93 -19.20 3.59
N ALA A 57 -5.26 -18.08 2.94
CA ALA A 57 -4.38 -16.91 2.88
C ALA A 57 -4.03 -16.39 4.28
N ALA A 58 -5.02 -16.24 5.16
CA ALA A 58 -4.81 -15.82 6.54
C ALA A 58 -3.90 -16.80 7.30
N THR A 59 -4.15 -18.10 7.17
CA THR A 59 -3.33 -19.14 7.80
C THR A 59 -1.88 -19.05 7.35
N LEU A 60 -1.64 -18.93 6.03
CA LEU A 60 -0.30 -18.80 5.47
C LEU A 60 0.39 -17.49 5.88
N VAL A 61 -0.33 -16.37 5.90
CA VAL A 61 0.19 -15.09 6.41
C VAL A 61 0.60 -15.21 7.88
N TRP A 62 -0.20 -15.87 8.70
CA TRP A 62 0.13 -16.11 10.11
C TRP A 62 1.35 -17.01 10.26
N ILE A 63 1.40 -18.16 9.58
CA ILE A 63 2.54 -19.09 9.63
C ILE A 63 3.80 -18.37 9.15
N GLY A 64 3.76 -17.73 7.99
CA GLY A 64 4.89 -16.99 7.42
C GLY A 64 5.42 -15.96 8.41
N PHE A 65 4.56 -15.11 8.97
CA PHE A 65 4.96 -14.11 9.96
C PHE A 65 5.59 -14.74 11.20
N ARG A 66 5.05 -15.84 11.72
CA ARG A 66 5.62 -16.54 12.89
C ARG A 66 7.00 -17.11 12.58
N LEU A 67 7.18 -17.74 11.42
CA LEU A 67 8.48 -18.22 10.97
C LEU A 67 9.49 -17.08 10.82
N GLY A 68 9.08 -15.93 10.28
CA GLY A 68 9.92 -14.73 10.20
C GLY A 68 10.37 -14.20 11.56
N VAL A 69 9.44 -14.15 12.53
CA VAL A 69 9.74 -13.77 13.92
C VAL A 69 10.71 -14.75 14.58
N MET A 70 10.54 -16.04 14.33
CA MET A 70 11.40 -17.10 14.86
C MET A 70 12.81 -17.06 14.26
N ALA A 71 12.93 -16.79 12.96
CA ALA A 71 14.22 -16.72 12.28
C ALA A 71 15.11 -15.63 12.89
N GLY A 72 14.56 -14.42 13.07
CA GLY A 72 15.19 -13.32 13.79
C GLY A 72 16.53 -12.79 13.21
N PRO A 73 16.78 -11.47 13.19
CA PRO A 73 18.08 -10.95 12.83
C PRO A 73 19.13 -11.24 13.91
N SER A 74 20.40 -11.33 13.51
CA SER A 74 21.51 -11.43 14.46
C SER A 74 21.61 -10.17 15.34
N GLU A 75 22.03 -10.33 16.60
CA GLU A 75 22.13 -9.22 17.56
C GLU A 75 23.03 -8.09 17.05
N ARG A 76 24.15 -8.43 16.41
CA ARG A 76 25.08 -7.48 15.79
C ARG A 76 24.39 -6.60 14.74
N LEU A 77 23.52 -7.19 13.93
CA LEU A 77 22.79 -6.45 12.90
C LEU A 77 21.74 -5.52 13.52
N VAL A 78 21.05 -5.98 14.57
CA VAL A 78 20.08 -5.15 15.31
C VAL A 78 20.78 -3.95 15.95
N GLU A 79 21.93 -4.16 16.58
CA GLU A 79 22.72 -3.11 17.21
C GLU A 79 23.22 -2.09 16.18
N ALA A 80 23.84 -2.55 15.09
CA ALA A 80 24.32 -1.67 14.02
C ALA A 80 23.19 -0.84 13.39
N ALA A 81 22.00 -1.42 13.23
CA ALA A 81 20.84 -0.73 12.69
C ALA A 81 20.17 0.22 13.70
N SER A 82 20.51 0.18 14.99
CA SER A 82 19.84 0.99 16.03
C SER A 82 20.47 2.37 16.29
N THR A 83 21.54 2.72 15.57
CA THR A 83 22.30 3.96 15.76
C THR A 83 21.63 5.18 15.13
N GLU A 84 21.86 6.38 15.68
CA GLU A 84 21.35 7.62 15.08
C GLU A 84 21.95 7.88 13.67
N ARG A 85 23.20 7.44 13.45
CA ARG A 85 23.84 7.51 12.13
C ARG A 85 23.12 6.65 11.10
N PHE A 86 22.71 5.44 11.48
CA PHE A 86 21.88 4.59 10.64
C PHE A 86 20.58 5.30 10.26
N ASP A 87 19.84 5.82 11.25
CA ASP A 87 18.53 6.46 11.01
C ASP A 87 18.64 7.65 10.03
N ARG A 88 19.67 8.49 10.21
CA ARG A 88 19.93 9.65 9.32
C ARG A 88 20.27 9.23 7.89
N ARG A 89 21.16 8.24 7.72
CA ARG A 89 21.57 7.74 6.40
C ARG A 89 20.41 7.05 5.70
N PHE A 90 19.68 6.20 6.41
CA PHE A 90 18.48 5.53 5.92
C PHE A 90 17.46 6.55 5.40
N SER A 91 17.13 7.57 6.21
CA SER A 91 16.20 8.63 5.81
C SER A 91 16.71 9.43 4.61
N LEU A 92 18.00 9.72 4.54
CA LEU A 92 18.60 10.47 3.43
C LEU A 92 18.55 9.68 2.13
N THR A 93 18.89 8.38 2.15
CA THR A 93 18.84 7.52 0.97
C THR A 93 17.43 7.48 0.37
N LEU A 94 16.39 7.30 1.20
CA LEU A 94 15.00 7.35 0.74
C LEU A 94 14.63 8.73 0.19
N THR A 95 15.09 9.81 0.84
CA THR A 95 14.87 11.18 0.36
C THR A 95 15.48 11.41 -1.02
N VAL A 96 16.68 10.90 -1.27
CA VAL A 96 17.36 11.02 -2.57
C VAL A 96 16.57 10.29 -3.66
N PHE A 97 16.14 9.04 -3.42
CA PHE A 97 15.31 8.31 -4.37
C PHE A 97 13.99 9.04 -4.67
N ALA A 98 13.27 9.47 -3.63
CA ALA A 98 12.04 10.21 -3.80
C ALA A 98 12.26 11.52 -4.58
N THR A 99 13.33 12.26 -4.27
CA THR A 99 13.68 13.52 -4.95
C THR A 99 13.93 13.28 -6.44
N ILE A 100 14.78 12.32 -6.79
CA ILE A 100 15.10 12.00 -8.19
C ILE A 100 13.82 11.60 -8.94
N GLY A 101 13.02 10.71 -8.37
CA GLY A 101 11.82 10.21 -9.03
C GLY A 101 10.72 11.25 -9.22
N VAL A 102 10.48 12.10 -8.22
CA VAL A 102 9.48 13.16 -8.30
C VAL A 102 9.93 14.24 -9.28
N LEU A 103 11.17 14.73 -9.18
CA LEU A 103 11.67 15.76 -10.10
C LEU A 103 11.69 15.27 -11.55
N TYR A 104 12.09 14.02 -11.79
CA TYR A 104 12.03 13.43 -13.12
C TYR A 104 10.59 13.30 -13.63
N SER A 105 9.63 12.96 -12.75
CA SER A 105 8.21 12.94 -13.12
C SER A 105 7.69 14.33 -13.46
N VAL A 106 8.06 15.38 -12.70
CA VAL A 106 7.71 16.77 -13.02
C VAL A 106 8.25 17.16 -14.39
N TYR A 107 9.50 16.82 -14.68
CA TYR A 107 10.13 17.08 -15.98
C TYR A 107 9.36 16.43 -17.13
N LEU A 108 8.99 15.15 -17.02
CA LEU A 108 8.22 14.46 -18.06
C LEU A 108 6.84 15.08 -18.28
N VAL A 109 6.15 15.44 -17.19
CA VAL A 109 4.84 16.09 -17.28
C VAL A 109 4.95 17.44 -17.99
N GLN A 110 5.92 18.27 -17.61
CA GLN A 110 6.13 19.60 -18.22
C GLN A 110 6.43 19.56 -19.72
N GLN A 111 7.00 18.46 -20.23
CA GLN A 111 7.22 18.30 -21.66
C GLN A 111 5.93 18.11 -22.47
N GLN A 112 4.87 17.58 -21.85
CA GLN A 112 3.64 17.21 -22.55
C GLN A 112 2.46 18.10 -22.19
N THR A 113 2.43 18.65 -20.97
CA THR A 113 1.29 19.42 -20.47
C THR A 113 1.74 20.45 -19.45
N ASN A 114 1.19 21.66 -19.53
CA ASN A 114 1.36 22.64 -18.47
C ASN A 114 0.61 22.17 -17.21
N ILE A 115 1.34 21.95 -16.13
CA ILE A 115 0.81 21.45 -14.85
C ILE A 115 -0.31 22.36 -14.33
N PHE A 116 -0.16 23.68 -14.46
CA PHE A 116 -1.13 24.64 -13.94
C PHE A 116 -2.43 24.61 -14.73
N ASP A 117 -2.35 24.42 -16.05
CA ASP A 117 -3.52 24.36 -16.92
C ASP A 117 -4.29 23.04 -16.71
N ALA A 118 -3.59 21.93 -16.52
CA ALA A 118 -4.23 20.64 -16.22
C ALA A 118 -4.93 20.63 -14.84
N LEU A 119 -4.33 21.29 -13.84
CA LEU A 119 -4.92 21.40 -12.50
C LEU A 119 -6.12 22.36 -12.49
N SER A 120 -6.05 23.48 -13.22
CA SER A 120 -7.16 24.44 -13.31
C SER A 120 -8.34 23.86 -14.10
N ALA A 121 -8.08 23.01 -15.10
CA ALA A 121 -9.10 22.32 -15.88
C ALA A 121 -9.71 21.09 -15.17
N THR A 122 -9.27 20.74 -13.96
CA THR A 122 -9.65 19.50 -13.23
C THR A 122 -9.35 18.19 -14.00
N GLN A 123 -8.36 18.22 -14.88
CA GLN A 123 -7.98 17.11 -15.75
C GLN A 123 -6.76 16.33 -15.19
N GLY A 124 -6.72 16.12 -13.87
CA GLY A 124 -5.59 15.48 -13.19
C GLY A 124 -5.24 14.06 -13.69
N ASN A 125 -6.15 13.38 -14.39
CA ASN A 125 -5.85 12.09 -15.04
C ASN A 125 -4.84 12.24 -16.20
N GLN A 126 -4.82 13.36 -16.92
CA GLN A 126 -3.85 13.63 -17.99
C GLN A 126 -2.42 13.75 -17.46
N LEU A 127 -2.25 14.29 -16.24
CA LEU A 127 -0.94 14.35 -15.56
C LEU A 127 -0.37 12.97 -15.29
N LYS A 128 -1.23 11.96 -15.09
CA LYS A 128 -0.81 10.57 -14.90
C LYS A 128 -0.42 9.94 -16.24
N GLU A 129 -1.18 10.21 -17.28
CA GLU A 129 -0.94 9.69 -18.63
C GLU A 129 0.40 10.18 -19.21
N SER A 130 0.78 11.43 -18.92
CA SER A 130 1.99 12.03 -19.46
C SER A 130 3.30 11.41 -18.95
N ILE A 131 3.29 10.77 -17.79
CA ILE A 131 4.50 10.12 -17.25
C ILE A 131 4.75 8.75 -17.89
N GLY A 132 3.75 8.19 -18.58
CA GLY A 132 3.82 6.86 -19.17
C GLY A 132 3.66 5.72 -18.15
N GLY A 133 3.41 4.52 -18.67
CA GLY A 133 3.15 3.32 -17.88
C GLY A 133 4.35 2.38 -17.68
N SER A 134 5.51 2.69 -18.26
CA SER A 134 6.69 1.83 -18.16
C SER A 134 7.46 2.08 -16.86
N ALA A 135 8.18 1.04 -16.41
CA ALA A 135 9.09 1.17 -15.29
C ALA A 135 10.34 1.95 -15.70
N GLY A 136 10.78 2.87 -14.85
CA GLY A 136 11.94 3.73 -15.14
C GLY A 136 12.26 4.66 -13.98
N ILE A 137 12.99 5.74 -14.25
CA ILE A 137 13.37 6.72 -13.22
C ILE A 137 12.13 7.32 -12.54
N ALA A 138 11.03 7.49 -13.28
CA ALA A 138 9.77 7.99 -12.76
C ALA A 138 9.16 7.10 -11.66
N THR A 139 9.46 5.79 -11.66
CA THR A 139 9.04 4.85 -10.60
C THR A 139 9.65 5.23 -9.25
N LEU A 140 10.80 5.92 -9.22
CA LEU A 140 11.43 6.30 -7.96
C LEU A 140 10.54 7.23 -7.11
N ARG A 141 9.56 7.92 -7.72
CA ARG A 141 8.63 8.81 -7.02
C ARG A 141 7.86 8.09 -5.92
N TYR A 142 7.58 6.79 -6.11
CA TYR A 142 6.81 6.00 -5.14
C TYR A 142 7.52 5.91 -3.79
N THR A 143 8.85 6.07 -3.75
CA THR A 143 9.60 6.13 -2.49
C THR A 143 9.15 7.29 -1.60
N ALA A 144 8.54 8.36 -2.14
CA ALA A 144 7.98 9.44 -1.34
C ALA A 144 6.94 8.93 -0.30
N ALA A 145 6.20 7.87 -0.62
CA ALA A 145 5.23 7.24 0.28
C ALA A 145 5.87 6.64 1.56
N ILE A 146 7.14 6.24 1.50
CA ILE A 146 7.88 5.73 2.67
C ILE A 146 8.91 6.75 3.20
N ALA A 147 9.42 7.65 2.37
CA ALA A 147 10.40 8.66 2.76
C ALA A 147 9.80 9.73 3.65
N ALA A 148 8.59 10.23 3.34
CA ALA A 148 7.87 11.19 4.17
C ALA A 148 7.59 10.71 5.61
N PRO A 149 6.97 9.54 5.83
CA PRO A 149 6.72 9.06 7.18
C PRO A 149 8.02 8.78 7.96
N VAL A 150 9.05 8.29 7.29
CA VAL A 150 10.38 8.10 7.89
C VAL A 150 11.00 9.43 8.31
N ALA A 151 11.04 10.42 7.42
CA ALA A 151 11.63 11.73 7.71
C ALA A 151 10.87 12.45 8.84
N LEU A 152 9.52 12.37 8.86
CA LEU A 152 8.69 12.89 9.95
C LEU A 152 9.01 12.21 11.28
N TYR A 153 9.13 10.89 11.29
CA TYR A 153 9.50 10.15 12.50
C TYR A 153 10.90 10.54 13.01
N VAL A 154 11.89 10.59 12.12
CA VAL A 154 13.28 10.93 12.46
C VAL A 154 13.39 12.36 12.97
N TRP A 155 12.73 13.32 12.32
CA TRP A 155 12.63 14.70 12.80
C TRP A 155 12.02 14.78 14.19
N ARG A 156 10.85 14.14 14.39
CA ARG A 156 10.10 14.28 15.64
C ARG A 156 10.73 13.56 16.83
N PHE A 157 11.44 12.45 16.60
CA PHE A 157 11.84 11.53 17.67
C PHE A 157 13.33 11.14 17.70
N ARG A 158 14.14 11.49 16.68
CA ARG A 158 15.53 11.05 16.54
C ARG A 158 16.50 12.19 16.13
N HIS A 159 16.22 13.43 16.53
CA HIS A 159 17.04 14.63 16.23
C HIS A 159 17.32 14.83 14.72
N GLY A 160 16.33 14.53 13.88
CA GLY A 160 16.36 14.83 12.45
C GLY A 160 16.16 16.32 12.15
N ARG A 161 16.48 16.72 10.92
CA ARG A 161 16.28 18.09 10.43
C ARG A 161 14.82 18.29 9.99
N ALA A 162 14.17 19.34 10.48
CA ALA A 162 12.82 19.72 10.08
C ALA A 162 12.69 19.97 8.57
N SER A 163 13.72 20.59 7.97
CA SER A 163 13.76 20.86 6.53
C SER A 163 13.66 19.60 5.67
N LEU A 164 14.29 18.50 6.08
CA LEU A 164 14.17 17.22 5.37
C LEU A 164 12.77 16.62 5.51
N ALA A 165 12.12 16.76 6.67
CA ALA A 165 10.75 16.31 6.84
C ALA A 165 9.78 17.12 5.96
N ILE A 166 9.91 18.45 5.95
CA ILE A 166 9.11 19.34 5.09
C ILE A 166 9.33 18.98 3.62
N TRP A 167 10.58 18.80 3.19
CA TRP A 167 10.90 18.44 1.81
C TRP A 167 10.25 17.11 1.41
N ASN A 168 10.35 16.06 2.23
CA ASN A 168 9.73 14.78 1.91
C ASN A 168 8.20 14.84 1.90
N VAL A 169 7.58 15.66 2.75
CA VAL A 169 6.12 15.89 2.69
C VAL A 169 5.74 16.57 1.37
N LEU A 170 6.50 17.57 0.92
CA LEU A 170 6.29 18.20 -0.39
C LEU A 170 6.46 17.19 -1.54
N LEU A 171 7.48 16.33 -1.49
CA LEU A 171 7.67 15.25 -2.46
C LEU A 171 6.49 14.27 -2.47
N LEU A 172 5.92 13.94 -1.30
CA LEU A 172 4.74 13.08 -1.19
C LEU A 172 3.51 13.74 -1.83
N VAL A 173 3.27 15.02 -1.53
CA VAL A 173 2.17 15.79 -2.12
C VAL A 173 2.29 15.81 -3.65
N MET A 174 3.49 16.13 -4.16
CA MET A 174 3.76 16.13 -5.60
C MET A 174 3.59 14.74 -6.22
N SER A 175 4.12 13.68 -5.58
CA SER A 175 3.96 12.32 -6.08
C SER A 175 2.50 11.86 -6.10
N ALA A 176 1.69 12.31 -5.14
CA ALA A 176 0.29 11.94 -5.04
C ALA A 176 -0.56 12.66 -6.11
N LEU A 177 -0.21 13.89 -6.47
CA LEU A 177 -0.80 14.60 -7.61
C LEU A 177 -0.62 13.80 -8.90
N PHE A 178 0.57 13.26 -9.14
CA PHE A 178 0.90 12.57 -10.39
C PHE A 178 0.43 11.12 -10.48
N SER A 179 0.46 10.38 -9.38
CA SER A 179 0.35 8.93 -9.46
C SER A 179 -0.99 8.40 -8.97
N SER A 180 -1.25 8.50 -7.67
CA SER A 180 -2.54 8.16 -7.08
C SER A 180 -2.62 8.60 -5.62
N ARG A 181 -3.85 8.85 -5.16
CA ARG A 181 -4.26 9.02 -3.76
C ARG A 181 -3.78 7.92 -2.81
N LEU A 182 -3.47 6.74 -3.35
CA LEU A 182 -3.01 5.58 -2.58
C LEU A 182 -1.64 5.83 -1.93
N SER A 183 -0.77 6.66 -2.52
CA SER A 183 0.51 7.03 -1.91
C SER A 183 0.34 7.74 -0.56
N PHE A 184 -0.71 8.54 -0.39
CA PHE A 184 -1.03 9.17 0.90
C PHE A 184 -1.49 8.14 1.93
N ILE A 185 -2.40 7.24 1.54
CA ILE A 185 -2.89 6.18 2.42
C ILE A 185 -1.72 5.31 2.87
N MET A 186 -0.84 4.92 1.95
CA MET A 186 0.37 4.18 2.27
C MET A 186 1.27 4.95 3.25
N ALA A 187 1.51 6.24 3.02
CA ALA A 187 2.34 7.04 3.93
C ALA A 187 1.77 7.12 5.35
N VAL A 188 0.45 7.24 5.48
CA VAL A 188 -0.25 7.21 6.78
C VAL A 188 -0.10 5.84 7.45
N VAL A 189 -0.33 4.75 6.71
CA VAL A 189 -0.17 3.37 7.23
C VAL A 189 1.27 3.15 7.71
N VAL A 190 2.25 3.56 6.92
CA VAL A 190 3.67 3.44 7.25
C VAL A 190 4.02 4.27 8.48
N LEU A 191 3.57 5.53 8.58
CA LEU A 191 3.81 6.36 9.76
C LEU A 191 3.23 5.74 11.03
N ILE A 192 1.97 5.30 10.97
CA ILE A 192 1.29 4.64 12.09
C ILE A 192 2.06 3.38 12.50
N PHE A 193 2.47 2.56 11.53
CA PHE A 193 3.23 1.35 11.79
C PHE A 193 4.57 1.65 12.47
N ILE A 194 5.32 2.65 11.99
CA ILE A 194 6.60 3.06 12.58
C ILE A 194 6.39 3.53 14.02
N VAL A 195 5.45 4.44 14.24
CA VAL A 195 5.17 5.04 15.55
C VAL A 195 4.75 3.97 16.55
N ILE A 196 3.79 3.10 16.19
CA ILE A 196 3.30 2.06 17.10
C ILE A 196 4.39 1.05 17.45
N THR A 197 5.23 0.69 16.48
CA THR A 197 6.25 -0.35 16.67
C THR A 197 7.42 0.18 17.50
N LEU A 198 7.97 1.34 17.14
CA LEU A 198 9.16 1.90 17.77
C LEU A 198 8.89 2.70 19.04
N ARG A 199 7.68 3.24 19.22
CA ARG A 199 7.31 4.01 20.43
C ARG A 199 6.27 3.23 21.23
N ARG A 200 6.63 2.88 22.46
CA ARG A 200 5.74 2.16 23.40
C ARG A 200 5.00 3.10 24.35
N ASP A 201 5.49 4.33 24.47
CA ASP A 201 5.08 5.36 25.42
C ASP A 201 3.95 6.26 24.90
N ILE A 202 3.71 6.27 23.58
CA ILE A 202 2.71 7.14 22.97
C ILE A 202 1.31 6.58 23.23
N LYS A 203 0.51 7.33 24.00
CA LYS A 203 -0.93 7.11 24.15
C LYS A 203 -1.65 7.87 23.04
N PHE A 204 -2.36 7.15 22.18
CA PHE A 204 -3.25 7.77 21.19
C PHE A 204 -4.44 8.39 21.91
N LYS A 205 -4.52 9.72 21.91
CA LYS A 205 -5.69 10.45 22.37
C LYS A 205 -6.70 10.52 21.23
N ALA A 206 -7.99 10.32 21.53
CA ALA A 206 -9.05 10.30 20.53
C ALA A 206 -9.13 11.61 19.73
N VAL A 207 -9.01 12.77 20.39
CA VAL A 207 -9.16 14.09 19.75
C VAL A 207 -8.06 14.37 18.70
N PRO A 208 -6.75 14.29 19.00
CA PRO A 208 -5.72 14.44 17.97
C PRO A 208 -5.82 13.41 16.84
N LEU A 209 -6.24 12.19 17.15
CA LEU A 209 -6.45 11.16 16.15
C LEU A 209 -7.62 11.50 15.22
N ALA A 210 -8.73 12.00 15.77
CA ALA A 210 -9.88 12.47 15.01
C ALA A 210 -9.52 13.68 14.13
N LEU A 211 -8.76 14.64 14.66
CA LEU A 211 -8.28 15.79 13.89
C LEU A 211 -7.33 15.37 12.76
N ALA A 212 -6.40 14.45 13.03
CA ALA A 212 -5.52 13.90 11.99
C ALA A 212 -6.31 13.14 10.93
N GLY A 213 -7.30 12.33 11.33
CA GLY A 213 -8.21 11.63 10.44
C GLY A 213 -9.02 12.59 9.57
N ALA A 214 -9.58 13.66 10.17
CA ALA A 214 -10.31 14.70 9.46
C ALA A 214 -9.42 15.45 8.46
N ALA A 215 -8.17 15.75 8.82
CA ALA A 215 -7.21 16.40 7.92
C ALA A 215 -6.85 15.51 6.72
N ILE A 216 -6.58 14.22 6.96
CA ILE A 216 -6.32 13.23 5.89
C ILE A 216 -7.55 13.09 5.00
N PHE A 217 -8.74 12.99 5.59
CA PHE A 217 -10.00 12.89 4.84
C PHE A 217 -10.24 14.15 4.00
N GLY A 218 -10.06 15.35 4.55
CA GLY A 218 -10.17 16.60 3.82
C GLY A 218 -9.18 16.70 2.66
N ALA A 219 -7.93 16.26 2.86
CA ALA A 219 -6.95 16.17 1.78
C ALA A 219 -7.41 15.20 0.67
N LEU A 220 -7.91 14.01 1.03
CA LEU A 220 -8.43 13.04 0.06
C LEU A 220 -9.65 13.58 -0.71
N VAL A 221 -10.56 14.30 -0.04
CA VAL A 221 -11.71 14.98 -0.66
C VAL A 221 -11.22 16.01 -1.68
N ALA A 222 -10.28 16.87 -1.29
CA ALA A 222 -9.72 17.89 -2.18
C ALA A 222 -9.05 17.25 -3.41
N PHE A 223 -8.21 16.22 -3.21
CA PHE A 223 -7.60 15.50 -4.33
C PHE A 223 -8.63 14.80 -5.23
N ASN A 224 -9.70 14.25 -4.65
CA ASN A 224 -10.77 13.62 -5.43
C ASN A 224 -11.51 14.64 -6.29
N TYR A 225 -11.82 15.81 -5.72
CA TYR A 225 -12.48 16.90 -6.43
C TYR A 225 -11.65 17.36 -7.63
N TYR A 226 -10.38 17.71 -7.44
CA TYR A 226 -9.52 18.19 -8.53
C TYR A 226 -9.28 17.17 -9.65
N ARG A 227 -9.51 15.89 -9.38
CA ARG A 227 -9.23 14.80 -10.33
C ARG A 227 -10.47 14.26 -11.02
N ASN A 228 -11.62 14.26 -10.32
CA ASN A 228 -12.82 13.53 -10.74
C ASN A 228 -14.09 14.38 -10.70
N ALA A 229 -14.05 15.66 -10.33
CA ALA A 229 -15.26 16.51 -10.26
C ALA A 229 -16.06 16.48 -11.58
N GLY A 230 -15.41 16.74 -12.71
CA GLY A 230 -16.09 16.73 -14.02
C GLY A 230 -16.75 15.40 -14.37
N PHE A 231 -16.23 14.26 -13.89
CA PHE A 231 -16.89 12.96 -14.08
C PHE A 231 -18.22 12.88 -13.32
N TYR A 232 -18.24 13.31 -12.06
CA TYR A 232 -19.43 13.24 -11.21
C TYR A 232 -20.45 14.34 -11.54
N GLU A 233 -20.00 15.52 -11.96
CA GLU A 233 -20.86 16.62 -12.42
C GLU A 233 -21.67 16.21 -13.65
N ASN A 234 -21.05 15.47 -14.58
CA ASN A 234 -21.75 14.89 -15.73
C ASN A 234 -22.85 13.88 -15.33
N LEU A 235 -22.81 13.37 -14.11
CA LEU A 235 -23.83 12.48 -13.53
C LEU A 235 -24.82 13.21 -12.62
N GLY A 236 -24.79 14.55 -12.62
CA GLY A 236 -25.68 15.40 -11.82
C GLY A 236 -25.28 15.51 -10.34
N ILE A 237 -24.10 15.04 -9.95
CA ILE A 237 -23.60 15.14 -8.57
C ILE A 237 -22.65 16.33 -8.49
N THR A 238 -23.07 17.38 -7.80
CA THR A 238 -22.29 18.62 -7.65
C THR A 238 -21.66 18.78 -6.27
N ASP A 239 -22.14 18.02 -5.27
CA ASP A 239 -21.62 18.09 -3.89
C ASP A 239 -20.33 17.27 -3.71
N PRO A 240 -19.18 17.88 -3.33
CA PRO A 240 -17.89 17.18 -3.19
C PRO A 240 -17.90 16.06 -2.15
N VAL A 241 -18.72 16.19 -1.11
CA VAL A 241 -18.85 15.17 -0.07
C VAL A 241 -19.52 13.93 -0.65
N SER A 242 -20.63 14.11 -1.36
CA SER A 242 -21.35 13.05 -2.07
C SER A 242 -20.48 12.35 -3.12
N MET A 243 -19.70 13.11 -3.91
CA MET A 243 -18.73 12.55 -4.86
C MET A 243 -17.73 11.60 -4.15
N ASN A 244 -17.23 11.99 -2.98
CA ASN A 244 -16.31 11.16 -2.21
C ASN A 244 -17.00 9.91 -1.64
N PHE A 245 -18.25 10.02 -1.17
CA PHE A 245 -19.01 8.85 -0.72
C PHE A 245 -19.21 7.83 -1.83
N TYR A 246 -19.61 8.25 -3.03
CA TYR A 246 -19.74 7.35 -4.18
C TYR A 246 -18.39 6.77 -4.60
N GLN A 247 -17.33 7.58 -4.60
CA GLN A 247 -15.99 7.11 -4.89
C GLN A 247 -15.52 6.02 -3.91
N VAL A 248 -15.77 6.21 -2.61
CA VAL A 248 -15.46 5.23 -1.56
C VAL A 248 -16.32 3.99 -1.70
N ALA A 249 -17.62 4.15 -1.98
CA ALA A 249 -18.55 3.06 -2.17
C ALA A 249 -18.16 2.18 -3.36
N ALA A 250 -17.84 2.77 -4.52
CA ALA A 250 -17.35 2.03 -5.68
C ALA A 250 -15.98 1.38 -5.41
N TYR A 251 -15.08 2.12 -4.77
CA TYR A 251 -13.75 1.63 -4.45
C TYR A 251 -13.79 0.41 -3.52
N LEU A 252 -14.65 0.42 -2.50
CA LEU A 252 -14.78 -0.66 -1.51
C LEU A 252 -15.74 -1.76 -1.94
N GLY A 253 -16.83 -1.45 -2.64
CA GLY A 253 -17.89 -2.42 -2.96
C GLY A 253 -17.58 -3.27 -4.18
N ALA A 254 -17.07 -2.67 -5.26
CA ALA A 254 -16.82 -3.38 -6.52
C ALA A 254 -15.85 -4.56 -6.37
N PRO A 255 -14.85 -4.52 -5.46
CA PRO A 255 -13.98 -5.67 -5.32
C PRO A 255 -14.54 -6.89 -4.61
N PHE A 256 -15.46 -6.67 -3.68
CA PHE A 256 -16.21 -7.78 -3.13
C PHE A 256 -17.14 -8.39 -4.18
N GLN A 257 -17.84 -7.54 -4.94
CA GLN A 257 -18.70 -7.93 -6.06
C GLN A 257 -17.95 -8.85 -7.04
N ALA A 258 -16.79 -8.43 -7.53
CA ALA A 258 -15.96 -9.21 -8.45
C ALA A 258 -15.52 -10.54 -7.84
N SER A 259 -15.04 -10.51 -6.59
CA SER A 259 -14.55 -11.70 -5.90
C SER A 259 -15.65 -12.75 -5.72
N LEU A 260 -16.83 -12.32 -5.26
CA LEU A 260 -17.96 -13.22 -5.00
C LEU A 260 -18.51 -13.80 -6.29
N GLY A 261 -18.72 -12.98 -7.33
CA GLY A 261 -19.26 -13.46 -8.58
C GLY A 261 -18.30 -14.41 -9.32
N VAL A 262 -16.98 -14.18 -9.26
CA VAL A 262 -16.00 -15.15 -9.78
C VAL A 262 -15.99 -16.43 -8.94
N ALA A 263 -16.02 -16.32 -7.61
CA ALA A 263 -16.08 -17.51 -6.74
C ALA A 263 -17.32 -18.36 -7.02
N ASP A 264 -18.48 -17.72 -7.24
CA ASP A 264 -19.73 -18.37 -7.62
C ASP A 264 -19.62 -19.09 -8.97
N GLY A 265 -19.13 -18.39 -10.00
CA GLY A 265 -18.92 -18.97 -11.32
C GLY A 265 -17.98 -20.19 -11.28
N ILE A 266 -16.94 -20.16 -10.46
CA ILE A 266 -16.03 -21.30 -10.24
C ILE A 266 -16.78 -22.46 -9.58
N ALA A 267 -17.46 -22.18 -8.47
CA ALA A 267 -18.12 -23.20 -7.65
C ALA A 267 -19.21 -23.96 -8.42
N ASN A 268 -19.95 -23.25 -9.27
CA ASN A 268 -21.01 -23.81 -10.11
C ASN A 268 -20.51 -24.39 -11.44
N GLY A 269 -19.19 -24.38 -11.68
CA GLY A 269 -18.57 -24.86 -12.93
C GLY A 269 -18.82 -23.96 -14.15
N GLY A 270 -19.47 -22.81 -13.97
CA GLY A 270 -19.72 -21.83 -15.03
C GLY A 270 -18.46 -21.09 -15.48
N PHE A 271 -17.41 -21.05 -14.65
CA PHE A 271 -16.16 -20.36 -14.96
C PHE A 271 -14.92 -21.20 -14.64
N THR A 272 -14.45 -21.92 -15.65
CA THR A 272 -13.23 -22.74 -15.57
C THR A 272 -12.09 -22.09 -16.35
N LYS A 273 -10.97 -21.81 -15.68
CA LYS A 273 -9.75 -21.32 -16.31
C LYS A 273 -8.62 -22.33 -16.11
N SER A 274 -8.20 -22.96 -17.22
CA SER A 274 -7.05 -23.87 -17.23
C SER A 274 -5.81 -23.15 -17.78
N VAL A 275 -4.81 -22.98 -16.93
CA VAL A 275 -3.49 -22.43 -17.26
C VAL A 275 -2.46 -23.37 -16.67
N ASP A 276 -1.38 -23.66 -17.38
CA ASP A 276 -0.33 -24.53 -16.86
C ASP A 276 0.50 -23.84 -15.75
N VAL A 277 1.23 -24.64 -14.98
CA VAL A 277 2.03 -24.19 -13.83
C VAL A 277 3.06 -23.12 -14.20
N VAL A 278 3.67 -23.23 -15.38
CA VAL A 278 4.77 -22.35 -15.81
C VAL A 278 4.21 -21.02 -16.28
N SER A 279 3.16 -21.04 -17.11
CA SER A 279 2.48 -19.82 -17.54
C SER A 279 1.85 -19.08 -16.36
N ALA A 280 1.31 -19.79 -15.37
CA ALA A 280 0.75 -19.18 -14.16
C ALA A 280 1.82 -18.52 -13.27
N ALA A 281 3.09 -18.97 -13.30
CA ALA A 281 4.18 -18.35 -12.56
C ALA A 281 4.42 -16.88 -12.97
N ALA A 282 3.84 -16.48 -14.10
CA ALA A 282 3.81 -15.12 -14.54
C ALA A 282 3.24 -14.15 -13.49
N ILE A 283 2.26 -14.57 -12.67
CA ILE A 283 1.66 -13.70 -11.66
C ILE A 283 2.64 -13.22 -10.58
N VAL A 284 3.81 -13.84 -10.41
CA VAL A 284 4.81 -13.42 -9.41
C VAL A 284 5.99 -12.68 -10.00
N VAL A 285 6.09 -12.61 -11.32
CA VAL A 285 7.16 -11.87 -11.97
C VAL A 285 6.80 -10.39 -11.98
N PRO A 286 7.66 -9.51 -11.47
CA PRO A 286 7.41 -8.08 -11.45
C PRO A 286 7.13 -7.50 -12.84
N THR A 287 6.15 -6.62 -12.95
CA THR A 287 5.75 -5.94 -14.19
C THR A 287 6.90 -5.20 -14.85
N PHE A 288 7.84 -4.66 -14.08
CA PHE A 288 9.03 -3.99 -14.63
C PHE A 288 10.04 -4.94 -15.30
N LEU A 289 9.93 -6.25 -15.07
CA LEU A 289 10.71 -7.28 -15.78
C LEU A 289 9.94 -7.87 -16.98
N ARG A 290 8.74 -7.35 -17.26
CA ARG A 290 7.88 -7.81 -18.35
C ARG A 290 7.77 -6.73 -19.42
N PRO A 291 8.20 -7.01 -20.65
CA PRO A 291 8.04 -6.06 -21.75
C PRO A 291 6.58 -5.91 -22.20
N GLU A 292 5.73 -6.90 -21.93
CA GLU A 292 4.31 -6.88 -22.31
C GLU A 292 3.44 -6.21 -21.26
N ARG A 293 2.53 -5.33 -21.70
CA ARG A 293 1.47 -4.81 -20.85
C ARG A 293 0.56 -5.99 -20.48
N PHE A 294 0.38 -6.21 -19.19
CA PHE A 294 -0.62 -7.15 -18.70
C PHE A 294 -1.97 -6.87 -19.36
N GLY A 295 -2.59 -7.96 -19.84
CA GLY A 295 -3.84 -7.96 -20.59
C GLY A 295 -5.00 -7.31 -19.84
N SER A 296 -6.03 -6.99 -20.62
CA SER A 296 -7.25 -6.32 -20.22
C SER A 296 -7.78 -6.81 -18.87
N PHE A 297 -7.84 -5.90 -17.88
CA PHE A 297 -8.77 -6.04 -16.76
C PHE A 297 -10.16 -6.31 -17.35
N GLY A 298 -10.83 -7.39 -16.95
CA GLY A 298 -12.19 -7.72 -17.44
C GLY A 298 -12.37 -9.09 -18.13
N SER A 299 -11.44 -10.03 -18.01
CA SER A 299 -11.62 -11.40 -18.54
C SER A 299 -12.80 -12.17 -17.89
N PHE A 300 -13.39 -11.62 -16.83
CA PHE A 300 -14.59 -12.13 -16.15
C PHE A 300 -15.83 -11.24 -16.29
N ASP A 301 -15.80 -10.19 -17.13
CA ASP A 301 -16.93 -9.24 -17.29
C ASP A 301 -18.21 -9.92 -17.81
N ASN A 302 -18.07 -11.08 -18.47
CA ASN A 302 -19.19 -11.92 -18.90
C ASN A 302 -19.91 -12.64 -17.74
N PHE A 303 -19.26 -12.73 -16.57
CA PHE A 303 -19.78 -13.44 -15.39
C PHE A 303 -20.17 -12.48 -14.27
N VAL A 304 -19.48 -11.35 -14.16
CA VAL A 304 -19.75 -10.36 -13.11
C VAL A 304 -19.75 -8.99 -13.72
N GLN A 305 -20.85 -8.27 -13.52
CA GLN A 305 -20.92 -6.88 -13.92
C GLN A 305 -20.04 -6.04 -12.99
N VAL A 306 -19.00 -5.44 -13.55
CA VAL A 306 -18.20 -4.39 -12.93
C VAL A 306 -18.07 -3.24 -13.92
N ALA A 307 -18.10 -2.01 -13.41
CA ALA A 307 -18.06 -0.83 -14.27
C ALA A 307 -16.73 -0.76 -15.04
N PRO A 308 -16.76 -0.46 -16.35
CA PRO A 308 -15.57 -0.51 -17.20
C PRO A 308 -14.53 0.57 -16.86
N ASN A 309 -14.93 1.61 -16.13
CA ASN A 309 -14.02 2.64 -15.62
C ASN A 309 -13.24 2.17 -14.38
N LEU A 310 -13.57 1.02 -13.80
CA LEU A 310 -12.84 0.42 -12.70
C LEU A 310 -11.78 -0.52 -13.27
N THR A 311 -10.52 -0.08 -13.15
CA THR A 311 -9.33 -0.81 -13.62
C THR A 311 -8.73 -1.70 -12.53
N THR A 312 -9.46 -1.92 -11.44
CA THR A 312 -8.94 -2.68 -10.31
C THR A 312 -10.08 -3.30 -9.53
N ASN A 313 -10.37 -4.53 -9.91
CA ASN A 313 -11.64 -5.13 -9.60
C ASN A 313 -11.48 -6.16 -8.51
N SER A 314 -10.53 -7.09 -8.51
CA SER A 314 -10.25 -7.89 -7.32
C SER A 314 -8.99 -8.71 -7.55
N ALA A 315 -8.08 -8.78 -6.58
CA ALA A 315 -6.90 -9.61 -6.75
C ALA A 315 -7.27 -11.09 -6.92
N PHE A 316 -8.32 -11.56 -6.24
CA PHE A 316 -8.80 -12.93 -6.38
C PHE A 316 -9.39 -13.16 -7.77
N ALA A 317 -10.31 -12.29 -8.20
CA ALA A 317 -10.99 -12.39 -9.48
C ALA A 317 -9.99 -12.28 -10.66
N ASP A 318 -9.18 -11.21 -10.65
CA ASP A 318 -8.19 -10.93 -11.69
C ASP A 318 -7.18 -12.09 -11.78
N THR A 319 -6.67 -12.58 -10.64
CA THR A 319 -5.70 -13.69 -10.64
C THR A 319 -6.30 -14.97 -11.21
N TYR A 320 -7.50 -15.35 -10.77
CA TYR A 320 -8.10 -16.58 -11.27
C TYR A 320 -8.46 -16.48 -12.76
N ALA A 321 -9.00 -15.35 -13.19
CA ALA A 321 -9.43 -15.17 -14.57
C ALA A 321 -8.25 -15.21 -15.57
N ASP A 322 -7.09 -14.73 -15.14
CA ASP A 322 -5.88 -14.70 -15.98
C ASP A 322 -5.01 -15.95 -15.82
N TYR A 323 -4.93 -16.53 -14.62
CA TYR A 323 -3.95 -17.56 -14.26
C TYR A 323 -4.53 -18.83 -13.62
N GLY A 324 -5.85 -18.91 -13.46
CA GLY A 324 -6.55 -20.03 -12.86
C GLY A 324 -6.08 -20.35 -11.43
N TRP A 325 -6.24 -21.62 -11.04
CA TRP A 325 -5.88 -22.11 -9.71
C TRP A 325 -4.39 -21.99 -9.39
N TRP A 326 -3.52 -22.20 -10.36
CA TRP A 326 -2.08 -22.05 -10.17
C TRP A 326 -1.69 -20.60 -9.87
N GLY A 327 -2.36 -19.63 -10.49
CA GLY A 327 -2.20 -18.22 -10.14
C GLY A 327 -2.50 -17.94 -8.67
N LEU A 328 -3.66 -18.43 -8.19
CA LEU A 328 -4.04 -18.29 -6.79
C LEU A 328 -3.04 -18.96 -5.84
N PHE A 329 -2.50 -20.13 -6.21
CA PHE A 329 -1.45 -20.79 -5.45
C PHE A 329 -0.18 -19.93 -5.35
N TYR A 330 0.27 -19.32 -6.45
CA TYR A 330 1.43 -18.42 -6.43
C TYR A 330 1.18 -17.14 -5.62
N VAL A 331 -0.05 -16.61 -5.64
CA VAL A 331 -0.45 -15.50 -4.74
C VAL A 331 -0.29 -15.91 -3.29
N LEU A 332 -0.82 -17.08 -2.90
CA LEU A 332 -0.71 -17.63 -1.55
C LEU A 332 0.75 -17.83 -1.10
N ALA A 333 1.59 -18.40 -1.98
CA ALA A 333 3.02 -18.54 -1.73
C ALA A 333 3.73 -17.18 -1.55
N THR A 334 3.37 -16.18 -2.36
CA THR A 334 3.94 -14.84 -2.27
C THR A 334 3.59 -14.16 -0.95
N VAL A 335 2.33 -14.22 -0.51
CA VAL A 335 1.92 -13.59 0.75
C VAL A 335 2.48 -14.30 1.97
N PHE A 336 2.72 -15.61 1.89
CA PHE A 336 3.47 -16.36 2.90
C PHE A 336 4.90 -15.81 3.03
N LEU A 337 5.65 -15.72 1.94
CA LEU A 337 7.03 -15.23 1.94
C LEU A 337 7.13 -13.76 2.36
N ALA A 338 6.22 -12.92 1.87
CA ALA A 338 6.15 -11.52 2.27
C ALA A 338 5.88 -11.38 3.77
N SER A 339 4.96 -12.18 4.31
CA SER A 339 4.65 -12.18 5.74
C SER A 339 5.82 -12.66 6.58
N ALA A 340 6.60 -13.63 6.10
CA ALA A 340 7.86 -14.03 6.74
C ALA A 340 8.88 -12.89 6.77
N LEU A 341 9.02 -12.14 5.68
CA LEU A 341 9.85 -10.94 5.66
C LEU A 341 9.35 -9.88 6.66
N ALA A 342 8.04 -9.64 6.74
CA ALA A 342 7.46 -8.72 7.73
C ALA A 342 7.71 -9.18 9.17
N GLY A 343 7.60 -10.48 9.43
CA GLY A 343 7.91 -11.10 10.72
C GLY A 343 9.38 -10.89 11.10
N TYR A 344 10.30 -11.13 10.17
CA TYR A 344 11.72 -10.87 10.36
C TYR A 344 12.00 -9.38 10.62
N ALA A 345 11.45 -8.49 9.81
CA ALA A 345 11.61 -7.04 9.96
C ALA A 345 11.04 -6.51 11.28
N SER A 346 9.97 -7.11 11.82
CA SER A 346 9.34 -6.69 13.08
C SER A 346 10.25 -6.82 14.31
N ARG A 347 11.33 -7.60 14.21
CA ARG A 347 12.32 -7.80 15.27
C ARG A 347 13.30 -6.64 15.41
N PHE A 348 13.41 -5.79 14.39
CA PHE A 348 14.28 -4.62 14.44
C PHE A 348 13.67 -3.53 15.33
N ARG A 349 14.53 -2.81 16.07
CA ARG A 349 14.17 -1.61 16.84
C ARG A 349 14.56 -0.32 16.12
N SER A 350 14.71 -0.40 14.80
CA SER A 350 15.19 0.65 13.91
C SER A 350 14.25 0.83 12.73
N LEU A 351 14.57 1.75 11.81
CA LEU A 351 13.78 2.01 10.60
C LEU A 351 13.72 0.83 9.61
N VAL A 352 14.45 -0.27 9.83
CA VAL A 352 14.31 -1.52 9.05
C VAL A 352 12.88 -2.06 9.10
N ILE A 353 12.13 -1.77 10.17
CA ILE A 353 10.71 -2.14 10.29
C ILE A 353 9.82 -1.60 9.16
N VAL A 354 10.29 -0.58 8.41
CA VAL A 354 9.57 -0.03 7.26
C VAL A 354 9.32 -1.10 6.20
N ALA A 355 10.21 -2.10 6.07
CA ALA A 355 9.95 -3.27 5.21
C ALA A 355 8.66 -3.99 5.62
N GLY A 356 8.43 -4.17 6.93
CA GLY A 356 7.20 -4.75 7.46
C GLY A 356 5.97 -3.88 7.18
N ALA A 357 6.11 -2.55 7.23
CA ALA A 357 5.04 -1.63 6.88
C ALA A 357 4.66 -1.68 5.38
N VAL A 358 5.65 -1.81 4.50
CA VAL A 358 5.45 -1.98 3.05
C VAL A 358 4.70 -3.28 2.76
N VAL A 359 5.09 -4.39 3.40
CA VAL A 359 4.36 -5.66 3.30
C VAL A 359 2.95 -5.53 3.85
N ALA A 360 2.77 -4.91 5.02
CA ALA A 360 1.46 -4.70 5.62
C ALA A 360 0.52 -3.93 4.69
N TYR A 361 1.02 -2.91 3.99
CA TYR A 361 0.26 -2.21 2.97
C TYR A 361 -0.07 -3.10 1.75
N GLY A 362 0.89 -3.90 1.29
CA GLY A 362 0.65 -4.88 0.22
C GLY A 362 -0.43 -5.90 0.56
N LEU A 363 -0.46 -6.38 1.82
CA LEU A 363 -1.54 -7.24 2.33
C LEU A 363 -2.87 -6.49 2.44
N ALA A 364 -2.83 -5.21 2.85
CA ALA A 364 -4.02 -4.35 2.97
C ALA A 364 -4.70 -4.04 1.64
N GLU A 365 -4.01 -4.18 0.52
CA GLU A 365 -4.58 -3.98 -0.82
C GLU A 365 -4.95 -5.30 -1.50
N MET A 366 -4.57 -6.46 -0.94
CA MET A 366 -4.78 -7.77 -1.56
C MET A 366 -6.25 -8.09 -1.87
N TRP A 367 -7.21 -7.54 -1.12
CA TRP A 367 -8.64 -7.73 -1.41
C TRP A 367 -9.06 -7.15 -2.77
N ARG A 368 -8.37 -6.09 -3.22
CA ARG A 368 -8.69 -5.35 -4.45
C ARG A 368 -7.66 -5.56 -5.56
N ILE A 369 -6.38 -5.65 -5.21
CA ILE A 369 -5.28 -5.65 -6.17
C ILE A 369 -4.06 -6.37 -5.64
N PHE A 370 -3.45 -7.20 -6.47
CA PHE A 370 -2.22 -7.87 -6.10
C PHE A 370 -1.00 -6.99 -6.39
N LEU A 371 -0.63 -6.12 -5.43
CA LEU A 371 0.45 -5.13 -5.60
C LEU A 371 1.87 -5.72 -5.68
N PHE A 372 2.07 -6.98 -5.29
CA PHE A 372 3.38 -7.62 -5.27
C PHE A 372 4.01 -7.69 -6.67
N PRO A 373 3.36 -8.28 -7.69
CA PRO A 373 3.89 -8.32 -9.05
C PRO A 373 3.73 -7.00 -9.80
N GLN A 374 2.83 -6.10 -9.39
CA GLN A 374 2.74 -4.76 -10.00
C GLN A 374 4.00 -3.91 -9.81
N GLY A 375 5.00 -4.45 -9.11
CA GLY A 375 6.33 -3.89 -8.99
C GLY A 375 6.44 -2.84 -7.89
N LEU A 376 5.33 -2.22 -7.46
CA LEU A 376 5.34 -1.19 -6.42
C LEU A 376 5.86 -1.71 -5.08
N VAL A 377 5.29 -2.80 -4.55
CA VAL A 377 5.71 -3.37 -3.26
C VAL A 377 7.16 -3.85 -3.32
N LEU A 378 7.52 -4.59 -4.38
CA LEU A 378 8.89 -5.08 -4.54
C LEU A 378 9.89 -3.93 -4.69
N TYR A 379 9.56 -2.91 -5.47
CA TYR A 379 10.38 -1.70 -5.62
C TYR A 379 10.62 -1.04 -4.26
N LEU A 380 9.58 -0.85 -3.45
CA LEU A 380 9.71 -0.24 -2.13
C LEU A 380 10.52 -1.10 -1.16
N LEU A 381 10.42 -2.43 -1.24
CA LEU A 381 11.27 -3.33 -0.47
C LEU A 381 12.74 -3.23 -0.90
N ILE A 382 13.02 -3.12 -2.21
CA ILE A 382 14.38 -2.86 -2.72
C ILE A 382 14.89 -1.50 -2.24
N ALA A 383 14.06 -0.46 -2.26
CA ALA A 383 14.43 0.86 -1.76
C ALA A 383 14.76 0.84 -0.26
N VAL A 384 13.97 0.12 0.55
CA VAL A 384 14.24 -0.09 1.99
C VAL A 384 15.51 -0.91 2.20
N LEU A 385 15.75 -1.95 1.40
CA LEU A 385 16.98 -2.73 1.46
C LEU A 385 18.20 -1.87 1.15
N ALA A 386 18.17 -1.09 0.07
CA ALA A 386 19.23 -0.16 -0.28
C ALA A 386 19.48 0.86 0.85
N ALA A 387 18.43 1.51 1.36
CA ALA A 387 18.54 2.42 2.49
C ALA A 387 19.11 1.76 3.75
N THR A 388 18.78 0.48 3.99
CA THR A 388 19.33 -0.31 5.10
C THR A 388 20.83 -0.54 4.89
N LEU A 389 21.24 -1.00 3.70
CA LEU A 389 22.66 -1.25 3.38
C LEU A 389 23.49 0.03 3.51
N PHE A 390 23.03 1.15 2.93
CA PHE A 390 23.69 2.45 3.07
C PHE A 390 23.70 2.96 4.52
N GLY A 391 22.62 2.69 5.27
CA GLY A 391 22.55 3.00 6.70
C GLY A 391 23.56 2.22 7.54
N LEU A 392 23.93 1.00 7.14
CA LEU A 392 24.87 0.16 7.86
C LEU A 392 26.34 0.55 7.62
N ILE A 393 26.65 1.21 6.49
CA ILE A 393 28.00 1.70 6.22
C ILE A 393 28.42 2.62 7.37
N GLY A 394 29.59 2.40 7.98
CA GLY A 394 30.12 3.23 9.07
C GLY A 394 29.35 3.19 10.41
N SER A 395 28.31 2.36 10.51
CA SER A 395 27.55 2.10 11.73
C SER A 395 28.23 0.98 12.53
N SER A 396 29.45 1.25 13.02
CA SER A 396 30.17 0.30 13.87
C SER A 396 29.59 0.34 15.30
N PRO A 397 29.40 -0.82 15.96
CA PRO A 397 29.02 -0.91 17.38
C PRO A 397 30.06 -0.33 18.36
N ARG A 398 31.19 0.19 17.87
CA ARG A 398 32.28 0.67 18.72
C ARG A 398 31.86 1.89 19.55
N VAL A 399 31.38 1.59 20.76
CA VAL A 399 31.62 2.33 22.00
C VAL A 399 31.22 3.81 21.92
N ASP A 400 29.92 4.10 21.84
CA ASP A 400 29.37 5.34 22.39
C ASP A 400 29.35 5.26 23.93
N ALA A 401 30.51 5.02 24.56
CA ALA A 401 30.68 5.05 26.03
C ALA A 401 30.54 6.44 26.64
N ARG A 402 30.16 7.46 25.86
CA ARG A 402 29.98 8.83 26.37
C ARG A 402 28.62 9.11 27.01
N ILE A 403 27.67 8.15 26.99
CA ILE A 403 26.31 8.38 27.53
C ILE A 403 26.06 7.66 28.87
N VAL A 404 26.86 6.68 29.26
CA VAL A 404 26.62 5.93 30.52
C VAL A 404 27.14 6.65 31.78
N THR A 405 27.99 7.68 31.66
CA THR A 405 28.58 8.36 32.83
C THR A 405 27.89 9.65 33.28
N LYS A 406 26.73 10.04 32.72
CA LYS A 406 26.02 11.27 33.14
C LYS A 406 24.75 11.08 33.98
N GLY A 407 24.38 9.84 34.34
CA GLY A 407 23.09 9.56 34.98
C GLY A 407 23.09 9.28 36.50
N SER A 408 24.24 9.08 37.15
CA SER A 408 24.25 8.36 38.45
C SER A 408 24.73 9.15 39.67
N TYR A 409 24.88 10.48 39.62
CA TYR A 409 25.32 11.26 40.79
C TYR A 409 24.58 12.60 40.99
N GLN A 410 23.24 12.58 40.94
CA GLN A 410 22.43 13.65 41.55
C GLN A 410 21.26 13.06 42.37
N LEU A 411 21.60 12.17 43.29
CA LEU A 411 20.80 11.90 44.50
C LEU A 411 21.66 12.27 45.71
N ALA A 412 21.74 13.56 46.00
CA ALA A 412 22.20 14.11 47.27
C ALA A 412 21.75 15.57 47.41
N ARG A 413 20.48 15.78 47.79
CA ARG A 413 20.02 16.73 48.83
C ARG A 413 18.50 16.71 48.92
#